data_AF-A0A1A8SBJ2-F1
#
_entry.id   AF-A0A1A8SBJ2-F1
#
_cell.length_a   1.000
_cell.length_b   1.000
_cell.length_c   1.000
_cell.angle_alpha   90.00
_cell.angle_beta   90.00
_cell.angle_gamma   90.00
#
_symmetry.space_group_name_H-M   'P 1'
#
loop_
_entity.id
_entity.type
_entity.pdbx_description
1 polymer ?
#
loop_
_entity_poly.entity_id
_entity_poly.type
_entity_poly.pdbx_seq_one_letter_code
_entity_poly.pdbx_strand_id
1 'polypeptide(L)'
;VERFNRTLLTMLTFFVEDNQLNWDALLPYVMLAYRSSVHASTSVTPYKVLFGREIVLPVDVMLGLDQGELFASVDDYVTGLQKTLTTVVEAV
;
A
#
# COMPACT_ATOMS: atom_id res chain seq x y z
N VAL A 1 12.58 -2.78 -9.04
CA VAL A 1 11.50 -3.00 -10.03
C VAL A 1 11.14 -4.48 -10.16
N GLU A 2 12.11 -5.38 -10.38
CA GLU A 2 11.83 -6.81 -10.62
C GLU A 2 11.08 -7.55 -9.49
N ARG A 3 11.46 -7.32 -8.22
CA ARG A 3 10.75 -7.92 -7.06
C ARG A 3 9.28 -7.50 -7.01
N PHE A 4 8.98 -6.22 -7.30
CA PHE A 4 7.61 -5.72 -7.34
C PHE A 4 6.80 -6.39 -8.44
N ASN A 5 7.32 -6.41 -9.67
CA ASN A 5 6.63 -7.02 -10.80
C ASN A 5 6.33 -8.50 -10.54
N ARG A 6 7.27 -9.23 -9.93
CA ARG A 6 7.06 -10.63 -9.54
C ARG A 6 5.92 -10.77 -8.53
N THR A 7 5.93 -9.97 -7.46
CA THR A 7 4.84 -10.00 -6.45
C THR A 7 3.49 -9.67 -7.08
N LEU A 8 3.42 -8.64 -7.92
CA LEU A 8 2.18 -8.22 -8.57
C LEU A 8 1.64 -9.29 -9.52
N LEU A 9 2.50 -9.93 -10.31
CA LEU A 9 2.11 -11.06 -11.15
C LEU A 9 1.63 -12.25 -10.30
N THR A 10 2.33 -12.59 -9.21
CA THR A 10 1.88 -13.64 -8.29
C THR A 10 0.50 -13.32 -7.71
N MET A 11 0.24 -12.08 -7.30
CA MET A 11 -1.08 -11.68 -6.80
C MET A 11 -2.17 -11.81 -7.89
N LEU A 12 -1.88 -11.40 -9.13
CA LEU A 12 -2.80 -11.55 -10.26
C LEU A 12 -3.16 -13.02 -10.53
N THR A 13 -2.20 -13.95 -10.41
CA THR A 13 -2.46 -15.38 -10.67
C THR A 13 -3.52 -15.99 -9.76
N PHE A 14 -3.84 -15.38 -8.61
CA PHE A 14 -4.91 -15.87 -7.74
C PHE A 14 -6.32 -15.52 -8.21
N PHE A 15 -6.47 -14.52 -9.09
CA PHE A 15 -7.77 -13.97 -9.47
C PHE A 15 -8.06 -14.04 -10.96
N VAL A 16 -7.03 -14.18 -11.79
CA VAL A 16 -7.19 -14.26 -13.24
C VAL A 16 -7.93 -15.54 -13.62
N GLU A 17 -8.85 -15.45 -14.58
CA GLU A 17 -9.54 -16.62 -15.12
C GLU A 17 -8.58 -17.49 -15.94
N ASP A 18 -8.95 -18.75 -16.17
CA ASP A 18 -8.15 -19.70 -16.97
C ASP A 18 -7.81 -19.15 -18.37
N ASN A 19 -8.72 -18.37 -18.96
CA ASN A 19 -8.54 -17.72 -20.26
C ASN A 19 -7.61 -16.48 -20.21
N GLN A 20 -7.28 -15.99 -19.02
CA GLN A 20 -6.46 -14.82 -18.73
C GLN A 20 -6.91 -13.53 -19.42
N LEU A 21 -8.19 -13.37 -19.76
CA LEU A 21 -8.69 -12.19 -20.48
C LEU A 21 -9.14 -11.06 -19.56
N ASN A 22 -9.27 -11.30 -18.26
CA ASN A 22 -9.77 -10.34 -17.28
C ASN A 22 -8.66 -9.67 -16.43
N TRP A 23 -7.38 -9.90 -16.74
CA TRP A 23 -6.25 -9.44 -15.93
C TRP A 23 -6.18 -7.92 -15.80
N ASP A 24 -6.54 -7.20 -16.85
CA ASP A 24 -6.50 -5.74 -16.94
C ASP A 24 -7.59 -5.11 -16.07
N ALA A 25 -8.78 -5.72 -16.05
CA ALA A 25 -9.86 -5.34 -15.15
C ALA A 25 -9.50 -5.61 -13.67
N LEU A 26 -8.70 -6.64 -13.40
CA LEU A 26 -8.25 -7.00 -12.04
C LEU A 26 -7.07 -6.14 -11.54
N LEU A 27 -6.29 -5.55 -12.45
CA LEU A 27 -5.07 -4.83 -12.14
C LEU A 27 -5.27 -3.70 -11.10
N PRO A 28 -6.31 -2.84 -11.17
CA PRO A 28 -6.54 -1.82 -10.16
C PRO A 28 -6.76 -2.40 -8.76
N TYR A 29 -7.46 -3.53 -8.65
CA TYR A 29 -7.76 -4.19 -7.38
C TYR A 29 -6.51 -4.82 -6.77
N VAL A 30 -5.69 -5.50 -7.59
CA VAL A 30 -4.41 -6.07 -7.13
C VAL A 30 -3.44 -4.96 -6.73
N MET A 31 -3.37 -3.86 -7.48
CA MET A 31 -2.55 -2.71 -7.08
C MET A 31 -3.02 -2.09 -5.77
N LEU A 32 -4.34 -2.00 -5.55
CA LEU A 32 -4.89 -1.52 -4.29
C LEU A 32 -4.47 -2.44 -3.13
N ALA A 33 -4.68 -3.74 -3.26
CA ALA A 33 -4.29 -4.74 -2.26
C ALA A 33 -2.79 -4.70 -1.94
N TYR A 34 -1.95 -4.58 -2.97
CA TYR A 34 -0.51 -4.41 -2.80
C TYR A 34 -0.18 -3.14 -2.01
N ARG A 35 -0.79 -2.01 -2.35
CA ARG A 35 -0.54 -0.70 -1.71
C ARG A 35 -1.02 -0.65 -0.26
N SER A 36 -2.08 -1.39 0.09
CA SER A 36 -2.68 -1.40 1.43
C SER A 36 -2.16 -2.52 2.34
N SER A 37 -1.35 -3.45 1.82
CA SER A 37 -0.83 -4.58 2.61
C SER A 37 0.54 -4.26 3.22
N VAL A 38 0.74 -4.63 4.48
CA VAL A 38 2.02 -4.48 5.16
C VAL A 38 3.06 -5.38 4.51
N HIS A 39 4.18 -4.80 4.13
CA HIS A 39 5.28 -5.54 3.52
C HIS A 39 6.19 -6.17 4.58
N ALA A 40 6.48 -7.46 4.46
CA ALA A 40 7.28 -8.20 5.44
C ALA A 40 8.70 -7.64 5.64
N SER A 41 9.30 -7.06 4.61
CA SER A 41 10.66 -6.49 4.71
C SER A 41 10.70 -5.13 5.40
N THR A 42 9.64 -4.33 5.28
CA THR A 42 9.63 -2.94 5.76
C THR A 42 8.69 -2.72 6.95
N SER A 43 7.85 -3.72 7.27
CA SER A 43 6.81 -3.65 8.31
C SER A 43 5.83 -2.48 8.16
N VAL A 44 5.78 -1.87 6.98
CA VAL A 44 4.88 -0.75 6.61
C VAL A 44 4.26 -1.02 5.24
N THR A 45 3.13 -0.38 4.95
CA THR A 45 2.47 -0.48 3.64
C THR A 45 3.19 0.37 2.58
N PRO A 46 3.21 -0.03 1.30
CA PRO A 46 3.80 0.79 0.24
C PRO A 46 3.16 2.18 0.11
N TYR A 47 1.85 2.30 0.39
CA TYR A 47 1.16 3.59 0.35
C TYR A 47 1.69 4.53 1.44
N LYS A 48 1.87 4.03 2.67
CA LYS A 48 2.41 4.82 3.78
C LYS A 48 3.83 5.32 3.51
N VAL A 49 4.68 4.52 2.86
CA VAL A 49 6.04 4.95 2.49
C VAL A 49 6.02 6.17 1.56
N LEU A 50 5.08 6.21 0.62
CA LEU A 50 4.98 7.30 -0.36
C LEU A 50 4.26 8.54 0.18
N PHE A 51 3.21 8.33 0.98
CA PHE A 51 2.30 9.41 1.37
C PHE A 51 2.30 9.71 2.87
N GLY A 52 3.15 9.05 3.66
CA GLY A 52 3.30 9.27 5.10
C GLY A 52 2.17 8.73 5.97
N ARG A 53 1.04 8.33 5.39
CA ARG A 53 -0.17 7.84 6.10
C ARG A 53 -0.73 6.60 5.42
N GLU A 54 -1.54 5.85 6.15
CA GLU A 54 -2.26 4.72 5.57
C GLU A 54 -3.36 5.16 4.57
N ILE A 55 -3.67 4.26 3.65
CA ILE A 55 -4.78 4.45 2.72
C ILE A 55 -6.10 4.28 3.48
N VAL A 56 -7.08 5.13 3.19
CA VAL A 56 -8.45 4.99 3.70
C VAL A 56 -9.28 4.26 2.65
N LEU A 57 -9.73 3.05 2.98
CA LEU A 57 -10.59 2.23 2.14
C LEU A 57 -12.07 2.53 2.41
N PRO A 58 -12.98 2.25 1.47
CA PRO A 58 -14.42 2.40 1.70
C PRO A 58 -14.93 1.65 2.94
N VAL A 59 -14.37 0.48 3.22
CA VAL A 59 -14.70 -0.31 4.42
C VAL A 59 -14.30 0.41 5.70
N ASP A 60 -13.19 1.16 5.70
CA ASP A 60 -12.74 1.92 6.87
C ASP A 60 -13.75 3.02 7.19
N VAL A 61 -14.24 3.72 6.17
CA VAL A 61 -15.29 4.75 6.34
C VAL A 61 -16.59 4.13 6.86
N MET A 62 -17.01 2.99 6.30
CA MET A 62 -18.22 2.30 6.75
C MET A 62 -18.13 1.84 8.22
N LEU A 63 -16.92 1.52 8.69
CA LEU A 63 -16.65 1.11 10.06
C LEU A 63 -16.27 2.28 10.98
N GLY A 64 -16.15 3.51 10.47
CA GLY A 64 -15.71 4.69 11.22
C GLY A 64 -14.23 4.65 11.63
N LEU A 65 -13.41 3.90 10.90
CA LEU A 65 -11.96 3.74 11.09
C LEU A 65 -11.14 4.72 10.23
N ASP A 66 -11.79 5.66 9.53
CA ASP A 66 -11.19 6.63 8.63
C ASP A 66 -10.44 7.78 9.33
N GLN A 67 -10.49 7.82 10.67
CA GLN A 67 -9.72 8.75 11.50
C GLN A 67 -8.22 8.39 11.59
N GLY A 68 -7.63 7.93 10.48
CA GLY A 68 -6.21 7.57 10.40
C GLY A 68 -5.27 8.74 10.70
N GLU A 69 -3.97 8.52 10.52
CA GLU A 69 -2.90 9.51 10.76
C GLU A 69 -3.13 10.81 9.97
N LEU A 70 -3.87 11.75 10.58
CA LEU A 70 -4.09 13.10 10.11
C LEU A 70 -2.95 13.97 10.63
N PHE A 71 -2.28 14.65 9.71
CA PHE A 71 -1.21 15.58 10.08
C PHE A 71 -1.81 16.94 10.42
N ALA A 72 -1.46 17.46 11.59
CA ALA A 72 -1.97 18.76 12.06
C ALA A 72 -1.34 19.94 11.33
N SER A 73 -0.15 19.76 10.75
CA SER A 73 0.59 20.77 10.00
C SER A 73 1.51 20.14 8.95
N VAL A 74 2.10 20.99 8.10
CA VAL A 74 3.13 20.57 7.13
C VAL A 74 4.37 20.04 7.84
N ASP A 75 4.79 20.68 8.94
CA ASP A 75 5.96 20.24 9.70
C ASP A 75 5.76 18.85 10.32
N ASP A 76 4.55 18.57 10.82
CA ASP A 76 4.15 17.26 11.34
C ASP A 76 4.19 16.18 10.25
N TYR A 77 3.66 16.50 9.06
CA TYR A 77 3.76 15.64 7.88
C TYR A 77 5.21 15.32 7.49
N VAL A 78 6.06 16.35 7.37
CA VAL A 78 7.47 16.18 6.99
C VAL A 78 8.20 15.32 8.01
N THR A 79 7.99 15.58 9.29
CA THR A 79 8.62 14.82 10.38
C THR A 79 8.16 13.36 10.40
N GLY A 80 6.85 13.13 10.24
CA GLY A 80 6.27 11.78 10.20
C GLY A 80 6.73 10.98 8.98
N LEU A 81 6.78 11.63 7.80
CA LEU A 81 7.29 11.01 6.58
C LEU A 81 8.79 10.70 6.72
N GLN A 82 9.59 11.63 7.23
CA GLN A 82 11.02 11.41 7.46
C GLN A 82 11.24 10.20 8.38
N LYS A 83 10.48 10.10 9.48
CA LYS A 83 10.53 8.94 10.38
C LYS A 83 10.22 7.64 9.66
N THR A 84 9.15 7.63 8.87
CA THR A 84 8.73 6.45 8.09
C THR A 84 9.83 6.01 7.11
N LEU A 85 10.41 6.96 6.38
CA LEU A 85 11.48 6.68 5.43
C LEU A 85 12.74 6.15 6.11
N THR A 86 13.13 6.73 7.26
CA THR A 86 14.27 6.23 8.04
C THR A 86 14.05 4.79 8.48
N THR A 87 12.87 4.45 9.01
CA THR A 87 12.55 3.07 9.41
C THR A 87 12.61 2.10 8.24
N VAL A 88 12.14 2.50 7.05
CA VAL A 88 12.21 1.65 5.84
C VAL A 88 13.64 1.43 5.41
N VAL A 89 14.48 2.48 5.43
CA VAL A 89 15.89 2.39 5.05
C VAL A 89 16.67 1.49 6.02
N GLU A 90 16.37 1.52 7.31
CA GLU A 90 16.99 0.64 8.30
C GLU A 90 16.60 -0.84 8.16
N ALA A 91 15.42 -1.11 7.58
CA ALA A 91 14.89 -2.47 7.44
C ALA A 91 15.32 -3.19 6.15
N VAL A 92 15.92 -2.49 5.19
CA VAL A 92 16.33 -2.99 3.85
C VAL A 92 17.84 -3.20 3.79
#